data_AF-A0AAU4N4A7-F1
#
_entry.id   AF-A0AAU4N4A7-F1
#
_cell.length_a   1.000
_cell.length_b   1.000
_cell.length_c   1.000
_cell.angle_alpha   90.00
_cell.angle_beta   90.00
_cell.angle_gamma   90.00
#
_symmetry.space_group_name_H-M   'P 1'
#
loop_
_entity.id
_entity.type
_entity.pdbx_description
1 polymer ?
#
loop_
_entity_poly.entity_id
_entity_poly.type
_entity_poly.pdbx_seq_one_letter_code
_entity_poly.pdbx_strand_id
1 'polypeptide(L)'
;MSPDMELGSAGGRPEQPRLPHIIGAGDPAVLRLLAAELARDPEVTVRGHHGSAEEPTLLLTDMTAAHAEVLRRAHPAVTIEVDAPLEPYA
;
A
#
# COMPACT_ATOMS: atom_id res chain seq x y z
N MET A 1 17.02 44.15 -24.36
CA MET A 1 16.96 42.93 -25.19
C MET A 1 18.19 42.11 -24.79
N SER A 2 18.12 40.96 -24.13
CA SER A 2 17.09 39.91 -24.03
C SER A 2 17.00 39.38 -22.59
N PRO A 3 15.84 38.91 -22.11
CA PRO A 3 15.77 38.01 -20.97
C PRO A 3 15.95 36.57 -21.49
N ASP A 4 17.03 35.90 -21.11
CA ASP A 4 17.09 34.44 -21.31
C ASP A 4 16.51 33.75 -20.08
N MET A 5 15.63 32.82 -20.39
CA MET A 5 14.59 32.28 -19.56
C MET A 5 14.97 30.83 -19.32
N GLU A 6 15.78 30.55 -18.31
CA GLU A 6 16.00 29.16 -17.90
C GLU A 6 14.81 28.69 -17.07
N LEU A 7 13.87 28.09 -17.80
CA LEU A 7 12.81 27.20 -17.33
C LEU A 7 13.43 26.06 -16.51
N GLY A 8 13.45 26.23 -15.19
CA GLY A 8 13.59 25.14 -14.24
C GLY A 8 12.42 24.18 -14.37
N SER A 9 12.50 23.23 -15.31
CA SER A 9 11.57 22.12 -15.43
C SER A 9 11.84 21.13 -14.29
N ALA A 10 11.34 21.46 -13.10
CA ALA A 10 11.13 20.48 -12.04
C ALA A 10 9.96 19.57 -12.46
N GLY A 11 10.20 18.69 -13.42
CA GLY A 11 9.30 17.61 -13.83
C GLY A 11 9.28 16.50 -12.78
N GLY A 12 9.01 16.85 -11.52
CA GLY A 12 8.66 15.86 -10.51
C GLY A 12 7.27 15.33 -10.87
N ARG A 13 7.16 14.08 -11.30
CA ARG A 13 5.86 13.41 -11.29
C ARG A 13 5.31 13.56 -9.87
N PRO A 14 4.05 13.95 -9.67
CA PRO A 14 3.49 14.00 -8.34
C PRO A 14 3.63 12.59 -7.74
N GLU A 15 4.46 12.46 -6.70
CA GLU A 15 4.53 11.22 -5.94
C GLU A 15 3.11 10.96 -5.43
N GLN A 16 2.51 9.86 -5.86
CA GLN A 16 1.16 9.52 -5.42
C GLN A 16 1.18 9.39 -3.90
N PRO A 17 0.14 9.89 -3.20
CA PRO A 17 0.08 9.76 -1.76
C PRO A 17 0.12 8.27 -1.38
N ARG A 18 1.01 7.92 -0.45
CA ARG A 18 0.99 6.62 0.21
C ARG A 18 -0.04 6.67 1.33
N LEU A 19 -0.97 5.74 1.31
CA LEU A 19 -2.04 5.63 2.30
C LEU A 19 -1.92 4.29 3.03
N PRO A 20 -2.35 4.21 4.29
CA PRO A 20 -2.42 2.94 4.99
C PRO A 20 -3.51 2.07 4.34
N HIS A 21 -3.16 0.81 4.11
CA HIS A 21 -4.03 -0.21 3.55
C HIS A 21 -4.01 -1.45 4.45
N ILE A 22 -5.19 -2.03 4.61
CA ILE A 22 -5.45 -3.28 5.28
C ILE A 22 -5.51 -4.38 4.21
N ILE A 23 -4.72 -5.44 4.40
CA ILE A 23 -4.75 -6.63 3.55
C ILE A 23 -5.22 -7.82 4.38
N GLY A 24 -6.30 -8.46 3.94
CA GLY A 24 -6.85 -9.68 4.54
C GLY A 24 -6.82 -10.85 3.57
N ALA A 25 -6.84 -12.09 4.08
CA ALA A 25 -7.02 -13.29 3.26
C ALA A 25 -7.77 -14.37 4.05
N GLY A 26 -8.41 -15.29 3.32
CA GLY A 26 -9.07 -16.45 3.94
C GLY A 26 -8.10 -17.52 4.48
N ASP A 27 -6.82 -17.47 4.10
CA ASP A 27 -5.77 -18.39 4.52
C ASP A 27 -4.57 -17.61 5.10
N PRO A 28 -4.19 -17.82 6.38
CA PRO A 28 -3.03 -17.18 7.00
C PRO A 28 -1.69 -17.44 6.29
N ALA A 29 -1.54 -18.59 5.60
CA ALA A 29 -0.33 -18.90 4.84
C ALA A 29 -0.16 -17.94 3.64
N VAL A 30 -1.26 -17.51 3.02
CA VAL A 30 -1.25 -16.54 1.92
C VAL A 30 -0.76 -15.17 2.42
N LEU A 31 -1.25 -14.71 3.58
CA LEU A 31 -0.81 -13.45 4.17
C LEU A 31 0.67 -13.47 4.53
N ARG A 32 1.18 -14.58 5.07
CA ARG A 32 2.61 -14.74 5.39
C ARG A 32 3.50 -14.67 4.14
N LEU A 33 3.09 -15.34 3.06
CA LEU A 33 3.83 -15.31 1.80
C LEU A 33 3.85 -13.90 1.21
N LEU A 34 2.68 -13.24 1.18
CA LEU A 34 2.55 -11.88 0.70
C LEU A 34 3.37 -10.90 1.54
N ALA A 35 3.36 -11.02 2.87
CA ALA A 35 4.19 -10.18 3.73
C ALA A 35 5.69 -10.31 3.42
N ALA A 36 6.17 -11.53 3.14
CA ALA A 36 7.56 -11.77 2.76
C ALA A 36 7.91 -11.22 1.37
N GLU A 37 6.94 -11.15 0.46
CA GLU A 37 7.06 -10.51 -0.85
C GLU A 37 7.13 -8.98 -0.69
N LEU A 38 6.16 -8.39 -0.01
CA LEU A 38 6.07 -6.95 0.24
C LEU A 38 7.23 -6.40 1.05
N ALA A 39 7.83 -7.19 1.94
CA ALA A 39 9.04 -6.80 2.68
C ALA A 39 10.26 -6.54 1.75
N ARG A 40 10.22 -7.01 0.51
CA ARG A 40 11.26 -6.76 -0.51
C ARG A 40 10.92 -5.60 -1.43
N ASP A 41 9.74 -5.02 -1.31
CA ASP A 41 9.25 -3.95 -2.17
C ASP A 41 9.53 -2.56 -1.56
N PRO A 42 10.34 -1.69 -2.20
CA PRO A 42 10.66 -0.36 -1.69
C PRO A 42 9.50 0.64 -1.77
N GLU A 43 8.45 0.35 -2.55
CA GLU A 43 7.26 1.19 -2.66
C GLU A 43 6.24 0.93 -1.54
N VAL A 44 6.47 -0.13 -0.76
CA VAL A 44 5.58 -0.61 0.27
C VAL A 44 6.26 -0.51 1.63
N THR A 45 5.51 -0.14 2.67
CA THR A 45 6.01 -0.15 4.05
C THR A 45 5.07 -0.96 4.92
N VAL A 46 5.50 -2.17 5.29
CA VAL A 46 4.76 -3.03 6.21
C VAL A 46 4.80 -2.43 7.62
N ARG A 47 3.64 -2.05 8.15
CA ARG A 47 3.48 -1.46 9.49
C ARG A 47 3.36 -2.52 10.57
N GLY A 48 2.68 -3.63 10.27
CA GLY A 48 2.51 -4.72 11.23
C GLY A 48 1.53 -5.79 10.77
N HIS A 49 1.49 -6.86 11.54
CA HIS A 49 0.52 -7.94 11.40
C HIS A 49 -0.41 -7.93 12.62
N HIS A 50 -1.70 -8.12 12.38
CA HIS A 50 -2.72 -8.30 13.39
C HIS A 50 -3.28 -9.73 13.28
N GLY A 51 -3.57 -10.31 14.44
CA GLY A 51 -3.94 -11.72 14.57
C GLY A 51 -3.12 -12.40 15.65
N SER A 52 -3.44 -13.66 15.96
CA SER A 52 -2.64 -14.44 16.89
C SER A 52 -1.32 -14.85 16.22
N ALA A 53 -0.32 -15.24 17.02
CA ALA A 53 0.93 -15.77 16.49
C ALA A 53 0.73 -17.06 15.65
N GLU A 54 -0.37 -17.78 15.92
CA GLU A 54 -0.75 -19.01 15.23
C GLU A 54 -1.54 -18.72 13.94
N GLU A 55 -2.28 -17.60 13.89
CA GLU A 55 -3.14 -17.20 12.76
C GLU A 55 -3.10 -15.67 12.54
N PRO A 56 -2.11 -15.15 11.79
CA PRO A 56 -2.12 -13.76 11.36
C PRO A 56 -3.20 -13.55 10.28
N THR A 57 -4.10 -12.60 10.49
CA THR A 57 -5.32 -12.41 9.68
C THR A 57 -5.38 -11.07 8.96
N LEU A 58 -4.55 -10.10 9.34
CA LEU A 58 -4.60 -8.75 8.77
C LEU A 58 -3.21 -8.09 8.73
N LEU A 59 -2.81 -7.64 7.55
CA LEU A 59 -1.54 -6.96 7.29
C LEU A 59 -1.80 -5.48 7.02
N LEU A 60 -1.20 -4.59 7.81
CA LEU A 60 -1.27 -3.14 7.61
C LEU A 60 -0.02 -2.65 6.89
N THR A 61 -0.20 -1.85 5.84
CA THR A 61 0.91 -1.38 5.01
C THR A 61 0.62 -0.03 4.38
N ASP A 62 1.65 0.79 4.19
CA ASP A 62 1.52 2.02 3.40
C ASP A 62 1.95 1.77 1.95
N MET A 63 1.10 2.14 1.00
CA MET A 63 1.41 2.07 -0.43
C MET A 63 0.55 3.05 -1.24
N THR A 64 0.90 3.25 -2.51
CA THR A 64 0.12 4.07 -3.44
C THR A 64 -1.12 3.31 -3.94
N ALA A 65 -2.15 4.04 -4.38
CA ALA A 65 -3.35 3.43 -4.96
C ALA A 65 -3.03 2.61 -6.22
N ALA A 66 -2.09 3.06 -7.06
CA ALA A 66 -1.66 2.29 -8.22
C ALA A 66 -1.03 0.95 -7.83
N HIS A 67 -0.22 0.93 -6.77
CA HIS A 67 0.42 -0.28 -6.29
C HIS A 67 -0.60 -1.24 -5.65
N ALA A 68 -1.56 -0.72 -4.88
CA ALA A 68 -2.66 -1.51 -4.33
C ALA A 68 -3.48 -2.22 -5.43
N GLU A 69 -3.77 -1.54 -6.55
CA GLU A 69 -4.45 -2.15 -7.69
C GLU A 69 -3.63 -3.24 -8.38
N VAL A 70 -2.30 -3.09 -8.46
CA VAL A 70 -1.40 -4.14 -8.97
C VAL A 70 -1.48 -5.38 -8.07
N LEU A 71 -1.39 -5.20 -6.75
CA LEU A 71 -1.48 -6.31 -5.79
C LEU A 71 -2.85 -7.00 -5.81
N ARG A 72 -3.96 -6.26 -5.90
CA ARG A 72 -5.30 -6.85 -6.05
C ARG A 72 -5.40 -7.78 -7.26
N ARG A 73 -4.79 -7.38 -8.39
CA ARG A 73 -4.80 -8.17 -9.63
C ARG A 73 -3.89 -9.39 -9.55
N ALA A 74 -2.72 -9.25 -8.92
CA ALA A 74 -1.75 -10.33 -8.77
C ALA A 74 -2.21 -11.38 -7.74
N HIS A 75 -2.94 -10.96 -6.70
CA HIS A 75 -3.37 -11.81 -5.58
C HIS A 75 -4.89 -11.77 -5.42
N PRO A 76 -5.68 -12.44 -6.29
CA PRO A 76 -7.15 -12.42 -6.19
C PRO A 76 -7.70 -13.09 -4.93
N ALA A 77 -6.87 -13.82 -4.18
CA ALA A 77 -7.22 -14.46 -2.93
C ALA A 77 -7.13 -13.53 -1.70
N VAL A 78 -6.66 -12.28 -1.87
CA VAL A 78 -6.58 -11.30 -0.79
C VAL A 78 -7.56 -10.16 -1.00
N THR A 79 -8.10 -9.65 0.09
CA THR A 79 -8.82 -8.37 0.13
C THR A 79 -7.83 -7.27 0.45
N ILE A 80 -7.96 -6.12 -0.20
CA ILE A 80 -7.17 -4.92 0.08
C ILE A 80 -8.15 -3.78 0.30
N GLU A 81 -8.02 -3.04 1.38
CA GLU A 81 -8.91 -1.93 1.73
C GLU A 81 -8.05 -0.76 2.22
N VAL A 82 -8.49 0.47 1.95
CA VAL A 82 -7.82 1.63 2.56
C VAL A 82 -8.21 1.64 4.04
N ASP A 83 -7.23 1.79 4.93
CA ASP A 83 -7.45 2.00 6.35
C ASP A 83 -7.95 3.42 6.58
N ALA A 84 -9.23 3.66 6.29
CA ALA A 84 -9.88 4.93 6.52
C ALA A 84 -10.53 4.92 7.91
N PRO A 85 -10.36 5.99 8.72
CA PRO A 85 -11.09 6.11 9.96
C PRO A 85 -12.59 6.02 9.68
N LEU A 86 -13.30 5.18 10.45
CA LEU A 86 -14.75 5.11 10.40
C LEU A 86 -15.32 6.50 10.69
N GLU A 87 -16.09 7.07 9.77
CA GLU A 87 -16.85 8.28 10.08
C GLU A 87 -17.81 7.94 11.24
N PRO A 88 -17.83 8.73 12.32
CA PRO A 88 -18.81 8.53 13.37
C PRO A 88 -20.21 8.68 12.76
N TYR A 89 -21.07 7.69 12.98
CA TYR A 89 -22.49 7.78 12.64
C TYR A 89 -23.05 9.08 13.23
N ALA A 90 -23.44 10.00 12.36
CA ALA A 90 -24.15 11.23 12.71
C ALA A 90 -25.61 10.96 13.06
#